data_AF-A0A813HP86-F1
#
_entry.id   AF-A0A813HP86-F1
#
_cell.length_a   1.000
_cell.length_b   1.000
_cell.length_c   1.000
_cell.angle_alpha   90.00
_cell.angle_beta   90.00
_cell.angle_gamma   90.00
#
_symmetry.space_group_name_H-M   'P 1'
#
loop_
_entity.id
_entity.type
_entity.pdbx_description
1 polymer ?
#
loop_
_entity_poly.entity_id
_entity_poly.type
_entity_poly.pdbx_seq_one_letter_code
_entity_poly.pdbx_strand_id
1 'polypeptide(L)'
;ENIIALKAVTEGTPGHFVQVFNLETKAKLGVYQATENIVFWHWITSRILGLVCEKDVYHWNLEVANSVPEKIFTRAGKLAEAGTQIISYAVNKQLSWCLLTAISTQDQGKTIDGNMQLYSMEKKQQQLLEGHAGNFGDVRVNDTDAAPAGLFAFTERKAGTNVTKLHVMDVTKPRGEGMAAPFKIAAEVQMPPEAPGDFAVALHLSLLLKKLSFAFESGGLWLCI
;
A
#
# COMPACT_ATOMS: atom_id res chain seq x y z
N GLU A 1 -1.32 -22.42 0.35
CA GLU A 1 -2.71 -22.91 0.53
C GLU A 1 -3.58 -22.26 -0.51
N ASN A 2 -4.56 -23.00 -1.04
CA ASN A 2 -5.44 -22.48 -2.09
C ASN A 2 -6.64 -21.79 -1.44
N ILE A 3 -6.46 -20.55 -1.01
CA ILE A 3 -7.49 -19.76 -0.35
C ILE A 3 -8.05 -18.73 -1.32
N ILE A 4 -9.38 -18.61 -1.36
CA ILE A 4 -10.09 -17.61 -2.16
C ILE A 4 -11.03 -16.80 -1.29
N ALA A 5 -11.12 -15.50 -1.56
CA ALA A 5 -12.14 -14.63 -1.02
C ALA A 5 -13.13 -14.28 -2.13
N LEU A 6 -14.42 -14.30 -1.81
CA LEU A 6 -15.53 -13.95 -2.69
C LEU A 6 -16.27 -12.76 -2.09
N LYS A 7 -16.58 -11.77 -2.92
CA LYS A 7 -17.32 -10.56 -2.55
C LYS A 7 -18.62 -10.52 -3.35
N ALA A 8 -19.75 -10.33 -2.67
CA ALA A 8 -21.07 -10.22 -3.27
C ALA A 8 -21.81 -8.99 -2.72
N VAL A 9 -22.80 -8.53 -3.48
CA VAL A 9 -23.81 -7.57 -3.01
C VAL A 9 -25.04 -8.39 -2.62
N THR A 10 -25.59 -8.14 -1.43
CA THR A 10 -26.82 -8.78 -0.99
C THR A 10 -27.97 -7.79 -1.16
N GLU A 11 -28.99 -8.15 -1.95
CA GLU A 11 -30.15 -7.28 -2.15
C GLU A 11 -30.79 -6.89 -0.82
N GLY A 12 -31.10 -5.60 -0.66
CA GLY A 12 -31.71 -5.06 0.56
C GLY A 12 -30.76 -4.91 1.76
N THR A 13 -29.47 -5.28 1.64
CA THR A 13 -28.47 -5.09 2.71
C THR A 13 -27.38 -4.11 2.25
N PRO A 14 -27.09 -3.04 3.01
CA PRO A 14 -25.99 -2.13 2.68
C PRO A 14 -24.63 -2.84 2.81
N GLY A 15 -23.67 -2.41 1.99
CA GLY A 15 -22.31 -2.94 1.98
C GLY A 15 -22.16 -4.27 1.24
N HIS A 16 -21.00 -4.90 1.41
CA HIS A 16 -20.63 -6.12 0.70
C HIS A 16 -20.58 -7.33 1.64
N PHE A 17 -21.08 -8.47 1.15
CA PHE A 17 -20.93 -9.76 1.80
C PHE A 17 -19.63 -10.42 1.33
N VAL A 18 -18.79 -10.84 2.27
CA VAL A 18 -17.49 -11.47 2.00
C VAL A 18 -17.47 -12.87 2.57
N GLN A 19 -17.05 -13.85 1.77
CA GLN A 19 -16.80 -15.22 2.19
C GLN A 19 -15.41 -15.66 1.81
N VAL A 20 -14.76 -16.42 2.68
CA VAL A 20 -13.42 -16.95 2.43
C VAL A 20 -13.45 -18.46 2.55
N PHE A 21 -12.90 -19.14 1.54
CA PHE A 21 -12.87 -20.59 1.44
C PHE A 21 -11.45 -21.10 1.22
N ASN A 22 -11.13 -22.22 1.83
CA ASN A 22 -10.01 -23.05 1.41
C ASN A 22 -10.52 -24.03 0.34
N LEU A 23 -9.98 -23.94 -0.86
CA LEU A 23 -10.41 -24.73 -2.02
C LEU A 23 -9.97 -26.20 -1.93
N GLU A 24 -8.90 -26.49 -1.20
CA GLU A 24 -8.37 -27.84 -1.03
C GLU A 24 -9.21 -28.62 -0.03
N THR A 25 -9.47 -28.03 1.14
CA THR A 25 -10.27 -28.67 2.20
C THR A 25 -11.77 -28.44 2.04
N LYS A 26 -12.17 -27.55 1.13
CA LYS A 26 -13.55 -27.04 0.96
C LYS A 26 -14.12 -26.39 2.23
N ALA A 27 -13.26 -26.07 3.20
CA ALA A 27 -13.68 -25.44 4.45
C ALA A 27 -13.96 -23.95 4.23
N LYS A 28 -15.08 -23.48 4.77
CA LYS A 28 -15.34 -22.04 4.92
C LYS A 28 -14.47 -21.51 6.06
N LEU A 29 -13.52 -20.64 5.74
CA LEU A 29 -12.59 -20.03 6.70
C LEU A 29 -13.22 -18.84 7.43
N GLY A 30 -14.08 -18.09 6.75
CA GLY A 30 -14.69 -16.90 7.33
C GLY A 30 -15.88 -16.39 6.52
N VAL A 31 -16.77 -15.67 7.19
CA VAL A 31 -17.88 -14.93 6.59
C VAL A 31 -18.01 -13.58 7.29
N TYR A 32 -18.22 -12.52 6.52
CA TYR A 32 -18.37 -11.17 7.03
C TYR A 32 -19.36 -10.37 6.18
N GLN A 33 -20.32 -9.71 6.82
CA GLN A 33 -21.16 -8.71 6.18
C GLN A 33 -20.58 -7.33 6.49
N ALA A 34 -19.98 -6.68 5.51
CA ALA A 34 -19.50 -5.32 5.66
C ALA A 34 -20.69 -4.36 5.75
N THR A 35 -20.60 -3.39 6.64
CA THR A 35 -21.59 -2.31 6.80
C THR A 35 -21.41 -1.19 5.77
N GLU A 36 -20.20 -1.07 5.22
CA GLU A 36 -19.83 -0.11 4.19
C GLU A 36 -19.40 -0.83 2.91
N ASN A 37 -19.42 -0.12 1.78
CA ASN A 37 -18.94 -0.68 0.52
C ASN A 37 -17.42 -0.87 0.56
N ILE A 38 -16.99 -2.11 0.28
CA ILE A 38 -15.58 -2.43 0.05
C ILE A 38 -15.20 -1.99 -1.37
N VAL A 39 -14.39 -0.94 -1.47
CA VAL A 39 -13.92 -0.33 -2.72
C VAL A 39 -12.63 -0.97 -3.24
N PHE A 40 -11.80 -1.50 -2.35
CA PHE A 40 -10.57 -2.21 -2.70
C PHE A 40 -10.29 -3.31 -1.68
N TRP A 41 -9.61 -4.38 -2.10
CA TRP A 41 -9.19 -5.45 -1.21
C TRP A 41 -7.92 -6.11 -1.73
N HIS A 42 -7.11 -6.66 -0.82
CA HIS A 42 -5.86 -7.31 -1.19
C HIS A 42 -5.43 -8.30 -0.11
N TRP A 43 -4.88 -9.44 -0.53
CA TRP A 43 -4.25 -10.39 0.40
C TRP A 43 -2.92 -9.82 0.89
N ILE A 44 -2.86 -9.48 2.19
CA ILE A 44 -1.64 -8.96 2.82
C ILE A 44 -0.66 -10.10 3.06
N THR A 45 -1.17 -11.25 3.50
CA THR A 45 -0.44 -12.52 3.61
C THR A 45 -1.33 -13.64 3.07
N SER A 46 -0.88 -14.89 3.13
CA SER A 46 -1.72 -16.04 2.79
C SER A 46 -2.96 -16.19 3.67
N ARG A 47 -3.02 -15.50 4.82
CA ARG A 47 -4.09 -15.64 5.82
C ARG A 47 -4.66 -14.32 6.32
N ILE A 48 -4.16 -13.18 5.88
CA ILE A 48 -4.67 -11.87 6.28
C ILE A 48 -5.20 -11.15 5.04
N LEU A 49 -6.49 -10.82 5.05
CA LEU A 49 -7.15 -10.08 3.99
C LEU A 49 -7.30 -8.60 4.40
N GLY A 50 -6.75 -7.69 3.61
CA GLY A 50 -6.99 -6.25 3.75
C GLY A 50 -8.27 -5.85 3.02
N LEU A 51 -9.18 -5.19 3.73
CA LEU A 51 -10.43 -4.66 3.20
C LEU A 51 -10.42 -3.14 3.33
N VAL A 52 -10.52 -2.45 2.21
CA VAL A 52 -10.62 -0.99 2.16
C VAL A 52 -12.06 -0.63 1.85
N CYS A 53 -12.75 -0.08 2.85
CA CYS A 53 -14.09 0.45 2.72
C CYS A 53 -14.07 1.92 2.29
N GLU A 54 -15.25 2.51 2.14
CA GLU A 54 -15.40 3.94 1.81
C GLU A 54 -14.68 4.85 2.81
N LYS A 55 -14.70 4.52 4.11
CA LYS A 55 -14.08 5.35 5.16
C LYS A 55 -12.94 4.67 5.89
N ASP A 56 -13.06 3.38 6.14
CA ASP A 56 -12.15 2.66 7.03
C ASP A 56 -11.40 1.52 6.33
N VAL A 57 -10.21 1.23 6.84
CA VAL A 57 -9.38 0.10 6.41
C VAL A 57 -9.37 -0.94 7.50
N TYR A 58 -9.63 -2.20 7.13
CA TYR A 58 -9.71 -3.35 8.03
C TYR A 58 -8.72 -4.44 7.63
N HIS A 59 -8.21 -5.19 8.61
CA HIS A 59 -7.52 -6.46 8.37
C HIS A 59 -8.37 -7.60 8.92
N TRP A 60 -8.50 -8.68 8.15
CA TRP A 60 -9.18 -9.88 8.57
C TRP A 60 -8.20 -11.04 8.67
N ASN A 61 -7.82 -11.39 9.90
CA ASN A 61 -6.90 -12.48 10.19
C ASN A 61 -7.63 -13.84 10.22
N LEU A 62 -7.48 -14.63 9.17
CA LEU A 62 -8.14 -15.93 8.98
C LEU A 62 -7.31 -17.11 9.52
N GLU A 63 -6.23 -16.85 10.26
CA GLU A 63 -5.57 -17.88 11.09
C GLU A 63 -6.40 -18.19 12.33
N VAL A 64 -7.12 -17.19 12.84
CA VAL A 64 -7.99 -17.32 14.00
C VAL A 64 -9.38 -17.75 13.54
N ALA A 65 -9.85 -18.90 14.03
CA ALA A 65 -11.17 -19.41 13.70
C ALA A 65 -12.27 -18.43 14.16
N ASN A 66 -13.26 -18.17 13.31
CA ASN A 66 -14.38 -17.25 13.56
C ASN A 66 -13.97 -15.80 13.85
N SER A 67 -12.78 -15.37 13.44
CA SER A 67 -12.38 -13.97 13.53
C SER A 67 -13.27 -13.08 12.66
N VAL A 68 -13.33 -11.81 13.02
CA VAL A 68 -13.99 -10.75 12.23
C VAL A 68 -12.95 -9.72 11.81
N PRO A 69 -13.19 -8.96 10.72
CA PRO A 69 -12.29 -7.88 10.33
C PRO A 69 -12.14 -6.82 11.42
N GLU A 70 -10.90 -6.46 11.71
CA GLU A 70 -10.54 -5.45 12.71
C GLU A 70 -10.16 -4.15 12.02
N LYS A 71 -10.68 -3.03 12.53
CA LYS A 71 -10.36 -1.70 11.99
C LYS A 71 -8.91 -1.35 12.31
N ILE A 72 -8.15 -0.98 11.27
CA ILE A 72 -6.76 -0.54 11.40
C ILE A 72 -6.66 0.97 11.46
N PHE A 73 -7.23 1.68 10.48
CA PHE A 73 -7.26 3.14 10.43
C PHE A 73 -8.39 3.68 9.56
N THR A 74 -8.65 4.97 9.68
CA THR A 74 -9.61 5.72 8.85
C THR A 74 -8.88 6.43 7.72
N ARG A 75 -9.41 6.35 6.51
CA ARG A 75 -8.93 7.08 5.32
C ARG A 75 -8.89 8.57 5.63
N ALA A 76 -7.81 9.24 5.27
CA ALA A 76 -7.59 10.65 5.63
C ALA A 76 -7.18 11.50 4.43
N GLY A 77 -7.44 12.81 4.53
CA GLY A 77 -7.15 13.78 3.47
C GLY A 77 -7.85 13.44 2.17
N LYS A 78 -7.13 13.58 1.05
CA LYS A 78 -7.61 13.24 -0.30
C LYS A 78 -8.12 11.81 -0.43
N LEU A 79 -7.58 10.89 0.34
CA LEU A 79 -8.03 9.49 0.33
C LEU A 79 -9.41 9.32 0.96
N ALA A 80 -9.93 10.26 1.74
CA ALA A 80 -11.29 10.20 2.29
C ALA A 80 -12.35 10.86 1.38
N GLU A 81 -11.92 11.57 0.34
CA GLU A 81 -12.81 12.33 -0.56
C GLU A 81 -13.51 11.40 -1.57
N ALA A 82 -14.75 11.75 -1.92
CA ALA A 82 -15.44 11.11 -3.03
C ALA A 82 -14.74 11.47 -4.36
N GLY A 83 -14.64 10.50 -5.27
CA GLY A 83 -13.90 10.65 -6.55
C GLY A 83 -12.43 10.24 -6.50
N THR A 84 -11.92 9.88 -5.32
CA THR A 84 -10.59 9.29 -5.17
C THR A 84 -10.66 7.77 -5.30
N GLN A 85 -9.93 7.22 -6.28
CA GLN A 85 -9.86 5.79 -6.55
C GLN A 85 -8.69 5.15 -5.81
N ILE A 86 -8.98 4.16 -4.95
CA ILE A 86 -7.93 3.36 -4.30
C ILE A 86 -7.33 2.39 -5.33
N ILE A 87 -6.00 2.41 -5.47
CA ILE A 87 -5.28 1.59 -6.45
C ILE A 87 -4.33 0.57 -5.83
N SER A 88 -3.85 0.82 -4.61
CA SER A 88 -2.94 -0.10 -3.94
C SER A 88 -3.07 -0.01 -2.42
N TYR A 89 -2.78 -1.13 -1.78
CA TYR A 89 -2.65 -1.23 -0.34
C TYR A 89 -1.48 -2.17 0.00
N ALA A 90 -0.50 -1.67 0.72
CA ALA A 90 0.68 -2.42 1.13
C ALA A 90 0.85 -2.41 2.65
N VAL A 91 1.41 -3.48 3.19
CA VAL A 91 1.75 -3.60 4.61
C VAL A 91 3.17 -4.14 4.70
N ASN A 92 3.98 -3.63 5.61
CA ASN A 92 5.33 -4.16 5.81
C ASN A 92 5.28 -5.57 6.42
N LYS A 93 6.40 -6.30 6.30
CA LYS A 93 6.50 -7.69 6.76
C LYS A 93 6.17 -7.88 8.25
N GLN A 94 6.50 -6.89 9.08
CA GLN A 94 6.26 -6.94 10.53
C GLN A 94 4.83 -6.57 10.92
N LEU A 95 3.95 -6.26 9.95
CA LEU A 95 2.58 -5.81 10.21
C LEU A 95 2.56 -4.64 11.20
N SER A 96 3.45 -3.67 11.02
CA SER A 96 3.54 -2.46 11.86
C SER A 96 3.31 -1.16 11.09
N TRP A 97 3.36 -1.20 9.75
CA TRP A 97 3.14 -0.09 8.85
C TRP A 97 2.22 -0.48 7.70
N CYS A 98 1.30 0.42 7.37
CA CYS A 98 0.41 0.32 6.22
C CYS A 98 0.62 1.50 5.28
N LEU A 99 0.46 1.27 3.98
CA LEU A 99 0.42 2.29 2.95
C LEU A 99 -0.86 2.10 2.14
N LEU A 100 -1.73 3.09 2.15
CA LEU A 100 -2.85 3.18 1.22
C LEU A 100 -2.49 4.16 0.11
N THR A 101 -2.67 3.76 -1.13
CA THR A 101 -2.37 4.59 -2.31
C THR A 101 -3.62 4.75 -3.16
N ALA A 102 -3.86 5.99 -3.57
CA ALA A 102 -5.02 6.36 -4.35
C ALA A 102 -4.65 7.39 -5.41
N ILE A 103 -5.48 7.45 -6.45
CA ILE A 103 -5.39 8.45 -7.50
C ILE A 103 -6.69 9.23 -7.61
N SER A 104 -6.59 10.48 -8.05
CA SER A 104 -7.73 11.34 -8.35
C SER A 104 -7.44 12.17 -9.58
N THR A 105 -8.49 12.65 -10.25
CA THR A 105 -8.36 13.59 -11.36
C THR A 105 -9.32 14.76 -11.15
N GLN A 106 -8.84 15.97 -11.39
CA GLN A 106 -9.62 17.20 -11.25
C GLN A 106 -10.08 17.77 -12.60
N ASP A 107 -9.52 17.26 -13.71
CA ASP A 107 -9.64 17.84 -15.05
C ASP A 107 -10.13 16.82 -16.10
N GLN A 108 -11.01 15.91 -15.66
CA GLN A 108 -11.61 14.86 -16.49
C GLN A 108 -10.58 13.85 -17.05
N GLY A 109 -9.54 13.53 -16.28
CA GLY A 109 -8.57 12.47 -16.59
C GLY A 109 -7.35 12.94 -17.37
N LYS A 110 -7.13 14.26 -17.53
CA LYS A 110 -5.92 14.76 -18.21
C LYS A 110 -4.71 14.72 -17.29
N THR A 111 -4.91 14.96 -15.99
CA THR A 111 -3.89 14.82 -14.96
C THR A 111 -4.36 13.86 -13.88
N ILE A 112 -3.42 13.04 -13.42
CA ILE A 112 -3.62 12.06 -12.36
C ILE A 112 -2.80 12.51 -11.15
N ASP A 113 -3.50 12.90 -10.09
CA ASP A 113 -2.90 13.23 -8.80
C ASP A 113 -2.77 11.97 -7.96
N GLY A 114 -1.55 11.65 -7.54
CA GLY A 114 -1.27 10.54 -6.63
C GLY A 114 -1.31 10.97 -5.18
N ASN A 115 -2.03 10.22 -4.34
CA ASN A 115 -2.16 10.49 -2.91
C ASN A 115 -1.94 9.21 -2.10
N MET A 116 -1.16 9.32 -1.03
CA MET A 116 -0.82 8.21 -0.16
C MET A 116 -1.04 8.53 1.31
N GLN A 117 -1.48 7.53 2.07
CA GLN A 117 -1.58 7.58 3.52
C GLN A 117 -0.69 6.49 4.11
N LEU A 118 0.45 6.93 4.66
CA LEU A 118 1.35 6.07 5.44
C LEU A 118 0.87 6.04 6.89
N TYR A 119 0.61 4.86 7.44
CA TYR A 119 0.07 4.67 8.78
C TYR A 119 0.96 3.75 9.61
N SER A 120 1.33 4.18 10.81
CA SER A 120 2.00 3.33 11.82
C SER A 120 0.95 2.72 12.74
N MET A 121 0.83 1.40 12.71
CA MET A 121 -0.13 0.67 13.55
C MET A 121 0.24 0.71 15.03
N GLU A 122 1.54 0.70 15.32
CA GLU A 122 2.07 0.77 16.68
C GLU A 122 1.87 2.16 17.29
N LYS A 123 2.28 3.21 16.56
CA LYS A 123 2.20 4.60 17.06
C LYS A 123 0.83 5.23 16.90
N LYS A 124 -0.08 4.60 16.15
CA LYS A 124 -1.39 5.15 15.77
C LYS A 124 -1.27 6.53 15.13
N GLN A 125 -0.20 6.74 14.37
CA GLN A 125 0.12 8.01 13.69
C GLN A 125 0.11 7.82 12.19
N GLN A 126 -0.19 8.89 11.47
CA GLN A 126 -0.28 8.88 10.01
C GLN A 126 0.44 10.07 9.40
N GLN A 127 0.89 9.86 8.17
CA GLN A 127 1.47 10.88 7.31
C GLN A 127 0.80 10.80 5.93
N LEU A 128 0.31 11.95 5.45
CA LEU A 128 -0.18 12.09 4.09
C LEU A 128 0.98 12.48 3.18
N LEU A 129 1.05 11.84 2.02
CA LEU A 129 2.12 11.99 1.03
C LEU A 129 1.51 12.20 -0.35
N GLU A 130 2.17 12.98 -1.19
CA GLU A 130 1.81 13.17 -2.60
C GLU A 130 2.67 12.23 -3.43
N GLY A 131 2.05 11.31 -4.18
CA GLY A 131 2.80 10.34 -4.97
C GLY A 131 1.96 9.18 -5.49
N HIS A 132 2.46 8.56 -6.56
CA HIS A 132 1.69 7.59 -7.36
C HIS A 132 1.95 6.13 -7.01
N ALA A 133 3.16 5.79 -6.60
CA ALA A 133 3.52 4.44 -6.20
C ALA A 133 4.40 4.42 -4.96
N GLY A 134 4.19 3.42 -4.12
CA GLY A 134 5.05 3.14 -2.98
C GLY A 134 4.87 1.72 -2.50
N ASN A 135 5.88 1.20 -1.80
CA ASN A 135 5.88 -0.14 -1.27
C ASN A 135 6.88 -0.26 -0.11
N PHE A 136 6.76 -1.36 0.63
CA PHE A 136 7.72 -1.76 1.65
C PHE A 136 8.65 -2.84 1.10
N GLY A 137 9.84 -2.91 1.68
CA GLY A 137 10.77 -4.01 1.46
C GLY A 137 11.80 -4.06 2.56
N ASP A 138 12.18 -5.25 2.98
CA ASP A 138 13.34 -5.40 3.85
C ASP A 138 14.60 -5.30 2.99
N VAL A 139 15.66 -4.60 3.43
CA VAL A 139 16.96 -4.57 2.71
C VAL A 139 18.08 -4.46 3.74
N ARG A 140 19.17 -5.21 3.54
CA ARG A 140 20.41 -4.97 4.29
C ARG A 140 21.10 -3.72 3.73
N VAL A 141 21.07 -2.65 4.51
CA VAL A 141 21.66 -1.36 4.14
C VAL A 141 23.18 -1.42 4.25
N ASN A 142 23.71 -2.03 5.33
CA ASN A 142 25.14 -2.29 5.48
C ASN A 142 25.41 -3.80 5.55
N ASP A 143 26.55 -4.24 5.03
CA ASP A 143 26.95 -5.66 5.08
C ASP A 143 27.25 -6.14 6.52
N THR A 144 27.49 -5.21 7.44
CA THR A 144 27.69 -5.48 8.87
C THR A 144 26.38 -5.59 9.67
N ASP A 145 25.23 -5.24 9.08
CA ASP A 145 23.96 -5.29 9.79
C ASP A 145 23.50 -6.75 9.97
N ALA A 146 23.21 -7.13 11.22
CA ALA A 146 22.79 -8.49 11.55
C ALA A 146 21.45 -8.89 10.89
N ALA A 147 20.55 -7.92 10.69
CA ALA A 147 19.23 -8.11 10.11
C ALA A 147 18.93 -7.04 9.02
N PRO A 148 18.14 -7.39 7.98
CA PRO A 148 17.60 -6.40 7.05
C PRO A 148 16.79 -5.32 7.77
N ALA A 149 16.88 -4.08 7.29
CA ALA A 149 16.05 -2.96 7.73
C ALA A 149 14.73 -2.94 6.94
N GLY A 150 13.61 -2.64 7.60
CA GLY A 150 12.32 -2.46 6.93
C GLY A 150 12.26 -1.08 6.30
N LEU A 151 12.47 -1.03 4.98
CA LEU A 151 12.43 0.18 4.18
C LEU A 151 11.02 0.44 3.65
N PHE A 152 10.69 1.71 3.56
CA PHE A 152 9.57 2.25 2.81
C PHE A 152 10.12 3.07 1.66
N ALA A 153 9.69 2.77 0.44
CA ALA A 153 10.01 3.56 -0.73
C ALA A 153 8.76 4.05 -1.44
N PHE A 154 8.79 5.28 -1.93
CA PHE A 154 7.71 5.84 -2.73
C PHE A 154 8.22 6.89 -3.72
N THR A 155 7.46 7.08 -4.80
CA THR A 155 7.67 8.16 -5.76
C THR A 155 6.80 9.35 -5.39
N GLU A 156 7.42 10.49 -5.11
CA GLU A 156 6.76 11.78 -4.95
C GLU A 156 6.67 12.49 -6.31
N ARG A 157 5.50 13.03 -6.62
CA ARG A 157 5.33 14.01 -7.70
C ARG A 157 4.30 15.03 -7.25
N LYS A 158 4.76 16.27 -7.04
CA LYS A 158 3.90 17.35 -6.54
C LYS A 158 2.99 17.88 -7.64
N ALA A 159 1.78 18.29 -7.25
CA ALA A 159 0.83 18.92 -8.16
C ALA A 159 1.47 20.11 -8.90
N GLY A 160 1.26 20.20 -10.21
CA GLY A 160 1.83 21.24 -11.07
C GLY A 160 3.31 21.06 -11.42
N THR A 161 3.94 19.94 -11.03
CA THR A 161 5.34 19.62 -11.39
C THR A 161 5.45 18.33 -12.19
N ASN A 162 6.42 18.27 -13.11
CA ASN A 162 6.80 17.05 -13.83
C ASN A 162 8.05 16.38 -13.25
N VAL A 163 8.42 16.76 -12.03
CA VAL A 163 9.59 16.21 -11.34
C VAL A 163 9.13 15.07 -10.45
N THR A 164 9.58 13.87 -10.77
CA THR A 164 9.34 12.68 -9.95
C THR A 164 10.57 12.44 -9.08
N LYS A 165 10.38 12.27 -7.76
CA LYS A 165 11.44 11.93 -6.82
C LYS A 165 11.17 10.59 -6.17
N LEU A 166 12.15 9.70 -6.20
CA LEU A 166 12.15 8.50 -5.37
C LEU A 166 12.63 8.87 -3.97
N HIS A 167 11.86 8.48 -2.96
CA HIS A 167 12.28 8.46 -1.57
C HIS A 167 12.42 7.03 -1.10
N VAL A 168 13.49 6.72 -0.37
CA VAL A 168 13.65 5.45 0.36
C VAL A 168 14.06 5.78 1.79
N MET A 169 13.35 5.23 2.77
CA MET A 169 13.64 5.48 4.18
C MET A 169 13.39 4.26 5.06
N ASP A 170 14.13 4.17 6.15
CA ASP A 170 13.88 3.19 7.20
C ASP A 170 12.71 3.65 8.08
N VAL A 171 11.69 2.80 8.18
CA VAL A 171 10.50 3.01 9.00
C VAL A 171 10.46 2.12 10.23
N THR A 172 11.41 1.19 10.35
CA THR A 172 11.48 0.21 11.44
C THR A 172 12.47 0.59 12.53
N LYS A 173 13.53 1.36 12.20
CA LYS A 173 14.48 1.82 13.22
C LYS A 173 13.82 2.83 14.18
N PRO A 174 13.99 2.65 15.50
CA PRO A 174 13.55 3.61 16.50
C PRO A 174 14.14 5.00 16.22
N ARG A 175 13.37 6.05 16.52
CA ARG A 175 13.81 7.45 16.46
C ARG A 175 13.78 8.02 17.88
N GLY A 176 14.86 8.64 18.32
CA GLY A 176 14.98 9.21 19.66
C GLY A 176 16.26 9.99 19.84
N GLU A 177 16.34 10.79 20.90
CA GLU A 177 17.52 11.56 21.26
C GLU A 177 18.71 10.61 21.54
N GLY A 178 19.87 10.91 20.96
CA GLY A 178 21.07 10.07 21.06
C GLY A 178 21.10 8.83 20.14
N MET A 179 20.04 8.57 19.36
CA MET A 179 20.01 7.50 18.37
C MET A 179 20.45 7.99 17.00
N ALA A 180 21.13 7.12 16.23
CA ALA A 180 21.50 7.43 14.85
C ALA A 180 20.26 7.72 13.99
N ALA A 181 20.36 8.71 13.12
CA ALA A 181 19.28 9.01 12.20
C ALA A 181 18.94 7.78 11.32
N PRO A 182 17.65 7.48 11.11
CA PRO A 182 17.27 6.38 10.24
C PRO A 182 17.77 6.63 8.82
N PHE A 183 18.10 5.54 8.12
CA PHE A 183 18.51 5.62 6.71
C PHE A 183 17.43 6.34 5.90
N LYS A 184 17.85 7.32 5.10
CA LYS A 184 16.98 8.06 4.19
C LYS A 184 17.78 8.54 2.98
N ILE A 185 17.29 8.24 1.79
CA ILE A 185 17.80 8.74 0.53
C ILE A 185 16.66 9.28 -0.31
N ALA A 186 16.95 10.30 -1.12
CA ALA A 186 16.06 10.82 -2.14
C ALA A 186 16.84 11.00 -3.43
N ALA A 187 16.26 10.59 -4.56
CA ALA A 187 16.84 10.73 -5.89
C ALA A 187 15.78 11.16 -6.88
N GLU A 188 16.15 11.96 -7.88
CA GLU A 188 15.24 12.30 -8.97
C GLU A 188 15.13 11.13 -9.95
N VAL A 189 13.90 10.83 -10.36
CA VAL A 189 13.60 9.82 -11.39
C VAL A 189 13.50 10.55 -12.71
N GLN A 190 14.44 10.28 -13.61
CA GLN A 190 14.43 10.83 -14.96
C GLN A 190 13.34 10.15 -15.79
N MET A 191 12.31 10.90 -16.15
CA MET A 191 11.25 10.42 -17.03
C MET A 191 11.73 10.44 -18.49
N PRO A 192 11.29 9.46 -19.32
CA PRO A 192 11.60 9.47 -20.74
C PRO A 192 11.06 10.74 -21.43
N PRO A 193 11.83 11.37 -22.35
CA PRO A 193 11.39 12.58 -23.06
C PRO A 193 10.08 12.43 -23.84
N GLU A 194 9.78 11.22 -24.29
CA GLU A 194 8.55 10.87 -25.01
C GLU A 194 7.31 10.79 -24.11
N ALA A 195 7.48 10.66 -22.78
CA ALA A 195 6.38 10.56 -21.83
C ALA A 195 6.64 11.35 -20.53
N PRO A 196 6.80 12.68 -20.60
CA PRO A 196 7.06 13.52 -19.41
C PRO A 196 5.87 13.60 -18.43
N GLY A 197 4.68 13.21 -18.91
CA GLY A 197 3.46 13.10 -18.11
C GLY A 197 3.33 11.78 -17.35
N ASP A 198 4.12 10.76 -17.70
CA ASP A 198 3.99 9.40 -17.18
C ASP A 198 4.28 9.33 -15.67
N PHE A 199 3.73 8.33 -15.00
CA PHE A 199 3.88 8.14 -13.56
C PHE A 199 4.01 6.66 -13.20
N ALA A 200 4.64 6.40 -12.05
CA ALA A 200 4.81 5.04 -11.56
C ALA A 200 3.47 4.47 -11.10
N VAL A 201 3.09 3.30 -11.62
CA VAL A 201 1.88 2.56 -11.24
C VAL A 201 2.19 1.46 -10.22
N ALA A 202 3.42 0.96 -10.22
CA ALA A 202 3.88 -0.02 -9.24
C ALA A 202 5.34 0.18 -8.89
N LEU A 203 5.66 -0.16 -7.65
CA LEU A 203 7.01 -0.12 -7.11
C LEU A 203 7.26 -1.44 -6.36
N HIS A 204 8.40 -2.06 -6.62
CA HIS A 204 8.80 -3.31 -5.96
C HIS A 204 10.26 -3.28 -5.53
N LEU A 205 10.52 -3.57 -4.26
CA LEU A 205 11.87 -3.72 -3.72
C LEU A 205 12.27 -5.20 -3.77
N SER A 206 13.26 -5.54 -4.59
CA SER A 206 13.81 -6.89 -4.67
C SER A 206 14.99 -7.07 -3.71
N LEU A 207 14.74 -7.85 -2.66
CA LEU A 207 15.75 -8.33 -1.72
C LEU A 207 16.87 -9.13 -2.39
N LEU A 208 16.50 -10.06 -3.29
CA LEU A 208 17.44 -10.99 -3.92
C LEU A 208 18.46 -10.26 -4.79
N LEU A 209 17.98 -9.23 -5.51
CA LEU A 209 18.82 -8.48 -6.43
C LEU A 209 19.44 -7.24 -5.79
N LYS A 210 19.02 -6.86 -4.57
CA LYS A 210 19.26 -5.54 -3.97
C LYS A 210 18.88 -4.40 -4.94
N LYS A 211 17.77 -4.55 -5.68
CA LYS A 211 17.33 -3.60 -6.71
C LYS A 211 15.92 -3.11 -6.47
N LEU A 212 15.65 -1.89 -6.91
CA LEU A 212 14.32 -1.31 -6.93
C LEU A 212 13.78 -1.34 -8.37
N SER A 213 12.57 -1.85 -8.54
CA SER A 213 11.89 -1.91 -9.84
C SER A 213 10.65 -1.02 -9.84
N PHE A 214 10.45 -0.30 -10.94
CA PHE A 214 9.28 0.53 -11.23
C PHE A 214 8.57 -0.01 -12.45
N ALA A 215 7.24 -0.06 -12.40
CA ALA A 215 6.41 -0.13 -13.59
C ALA A 215 5.72 1.22 -13.77
N PHE A 216 5.76 1.74 -15.00
CA PHE A 216 5.10 2.98 -15.40
C PHE A 216 3.83 2.71 -16.21
N GLU A 217 2.94 3.70 -16.29
CA GLU A 217 1.67 3.58 -17.02
C GLU A 217 1.90 3.28 -18.50
N SER A 218 2.93 3.88 -19.11
CA SER A 218 3.31 3.62 -20.52
C SER A 218 3.80 2.19 -20.80
N GLY A 219 3.92 1.34 -19.78
CA GLY A 219 4.42 -0.03 -19.88
C GLY A 219 5.94 -0.16 -19.74
N GLY A 220 6.66 0.94 -19.49
CA GLY A 220 8.09 0.90 -19.20
C GLY A 220 8.38 0.24 -17.84
N LEU A 221 9.37 -0.65 -17.80
CA LEU A 221 9.97 -1.16 -16.56
C LEU A 221 11.32 -0.47 -16.34
N TRP A 222 11.47 0.27 -15.24
CA TRP A 222 12.78 0.81 -14.85
C TRP A 222 13.33 0.05 -13.66
N LEU A 223 14.63 -0.19 -13.72
CA LEU A 223 15.40 -0.83 -12.65
C LEU A 223 16.37 0.21 -12.10
N CYS A 224 16.13 0.68 -10.89
CA CYS A 224 17.07 1.53 -10.17
C CYS A 224 17.97 0.63 -9.30
N ILE A 225 19.28 0.87 -9.39
CA ILE A 225 20.34 0.10 -8.72
C ILE A 225 20.61 0.71 -7.36
#